data_AF-A0A5Z3BD12-F1
#
_entry.id   AF-A0A5Z3BD12-F1
#
_cell.length_a   1.000
_cell.length_b   1.000
_cell.length_c   1.000
_cell.angle_alpha   90.00
_cell.angle_beta   90.00
_cell.angle_gamma   90.00
#
_symmetry.space_group_name_H-M   'P 1'
#
loop_
_entity.id
_entity.type
_entity.pdbx_description
1 polymer ?
#
loop_
_entity_poly.entity_id
_entity_poly.type
_entity_poly.pdbx_seq_one_letter_code
_entity_poly.pdbx_strand_id
1 'polypeptide(L)'
;YWELNCIEECVPRMDGVEVVWFDHYFYYDDIEQPDIIPKTILESYKFNHSCIIKQKEWLNGMLTFQYSSFWFGWHGMIDFNHLKSIHLKFLNQVLHEDHYFAKLLFAQANKIYVLKTKLYYYRQRANSIMTSRDNPSFENTPVYIRKIYKNLNHDAKLVKEFYRSSSLLITACMVYQFTQTHQDLPNIKLFEQIFMQKLKSWRNEILSFPEQYLEFMFENTLQRINFLEQNSCLHLLKFISVFFSDLTIIKNNLTKDQIYLNQILENKDKILTTQTNQIYNLNTTLENKNQLLIAKQNLLNFQNH
;
A
#
# COMPACT_ATOMS: atom_id res chain seq x y z
N TYR A 1 -5.04 -26.72 -8.26
CA TYR A 1 -5.94 -27.84 -8.63
C TYR A 1 -6.93 -28.04 -7.50
N TRP A 2 -8.17 -28.45 -7.80
CA TRP A 2 -9.18 -28.72 -6.75
C TRP A 2 -8.96 -30.12 -6.20
N GLU A 3 -9.16 -30.27 -4.89
CA GLU A 3 -9.34 -31.58 -4.29
C GLU A 3 -10.55 -32.28 -4.91
N LEU A 4 -10.51 -33.62 -4.99
CA LEU A 4 -11.59 -34.39 -5.61
C LEU A 4 -12.95 -34.15 -4.95
N ASN A 5 -12.96 -33.94 -3.63
CA ASN A 5 -14.17 -33.68 -2.85
C ASN A 5 -14.53 -32.20 -2.71
N CYS A 6 -13.89 -31.28 -3.46
CA CYS A 6 -14.09 -29.84 -3.30
C CYS A 6 -15.57 -29.44 -3.48
N ILE A 7 -16.24 -30.02 -4.49
CA ILE A 7 -17.65 -29.73 -4.76
C ILE A 7 -18.55 -30.30 -3.67
N GLU A 8 -18.30 -31.54 -3.26
CA GLU A 8 -19.03 -32.27 -2.22
C GLU A 8 -18.92 -31.58 -0.87
N GLU A 9 -17.77 -30.96 -0.58
CA GLU A 9 -17.60 -30.16 0.61
C GLU A 9 -18.31 -28.81 0.50
N CYS A 10 -18.17 -28.09 -0.62
CA CYS A 10 -18.62 -26.70 -0.69
C CYS A 10 -20.12 -26.55 -1.00
N VAL A 11 -20.69 -27.33 -1.91
CA VAL A 11 -22.08 -27.15 -2.38
C VAL A 11 -23.10 -27.27 -1.24
N PRO A 12 -23.03 -28.27 -0.33
CA PRO A 12 -23.96 -28.34 0.80
C PRO A 12 -23.85 -27.15 1.76
N ARG A 13 -22.70 -26.46 1.79
CA ARG A 13 -22.43 -25.32 2.68
C ARG A 13 -22.83 -23.97 2.07
N MET A 14 -23.29 -23.96 0.82
CA MET A 14 -23.86 -22.78 0.18
C MET A 14 -25.29 -22.49 0.67
N ASP A 15 -25.96 -23.43 1.32
CA ASP A 15 -27.32 -23.23 1.79
C ASP A 15 -27.39 -22.08 2.81
N GLY A 16 -28.19 -21.06 2.50
CA GLY A 16 -28.41 -19.90 3.36
C GLY A 16 -27.24 -18.93 3.52
N VAL A 17 -26.20 -19.00 2.67
CA VAL A 17 -25.04 -18.09 2.67
C VAL A 17 -24.74 -17.53 1.28
N GLU A 18 -24.10 -16.36 1.21
CA GLU A 18 -23.74 -15.74 -0.08
C GLU A 18 -22.37 -16.18 -0.60
N VAL A 19 -21.47 -16.57 0.29
CA VAL A 19 -20.11 -17.00 -0.04
C VAL A 19 -19.69 -18.18 0.83
N VAL A 20 -19.12 -19.21 0.22
CA VAL A 20 -18.29 -20.20 0.92
C VAL A 20 -16.82 -19.85 0.66
N TRP A 21 -16.04 -19.67 1.71
CA TRP A 21 -14.62 -19.34 1.67
C TRP A 21 -13.82 -20.49 2.28
N PHE A 22 -12.95 -21.12 1.48
CA PHE A 22 -12.14 -22.26 1.91
C PHE A 22 -10.65 -22.00 1.74
N ASP A 23 -9.83 -22.89 2.31
CA ASP A 23 -8.39 -22.70 2.37
C ASP A 23 -7.63 -23.48 1.29
N HIS A 24 -6.31 -23.33 1.24
CA HIS A 24 -5.47 -23.92 0.21
C HIS A 24 -4.09 -24.38 0.69
N TYR A 25 -3.52 -25.27 -0.11
CA TYR A 25 -2.12 -25.68 -0.07
C TYR A 25 -1.30 -24.81 -1.01
N PHE A 26 -0.05 -24.53 -0.66
CA PHE A 26 0.93 -24.06 -1.62
C PHE A 26 1.50 -25.28 -2.36
N TYR A 27 1.50 -25.24 -3.68
CA TYR A 27 2.09 -26.26 -4.54
C TYR A 27 3.19 -25.63 -5.39
N TYR A 28 4.45 -25.97 -5.10
CA TYR A 28 5.63 -25.44 -5.79
C TYR A 28 5.99 -26.39 -6.92
N ASP A 29 5.75 -25.97 -8.16
CA ASP A 29 5.76 -26.89 -9.31
C ASP A 29 7.13 -26.97 -10.00
N ASP A 30 7.63 -25.85 -10.50
CA ASP A 30 8.91 -25.70 -11.18
C ASP A 30 9.83 -24.70 -10.47
N ILE A 31 9.56 -24.45 -9.19
CA ILE A 31 10.37 -23.60 -8.31
C ILE A 31 10.66 -24.31 -7.01
N GLU A 32 11.78 -23.95 -6.36
CA GLU A 32 12.12 -24.47 -5.05
C GLU A 32 11.10 -24.00 -4.00
N GLN A 33 10.71 -24.94 -3.13
CA GLN A 33 9.91 -24.62 -1.97
C GLN A 33 10.75 -23.78 -0.99
N PRO A 34 10.24 -22.65 -0.49
CA PRO A 34 10.94 -21.86 0.51
C PRO A 34 11.02 -22.58 1.85
N ASP A 35 12.06 -22.32 2.63
CA ASP A 35 12.26 -22.87 3.98
C ASP A 35 11.08 -22.57 4.91
N ILE A 36 10.47 -21.40 4.74
CA ILE A 36 9.31 -20.95 5.51
C ILE A 36 8.13 -20.80 4.57
N ILE A 37 7.17 -21.72 4.69
CA ILE A 37 5.90 -21.64 3.97
C ILE A 37 5.04 -20.54 4.63
N PRO A 38 4.59 -19.54 3.88
CA PRO A 38 3.72 -18.49 4.42
C PRO A 38 2.38 -19.09 4.86
N LYS A 39 1.82 -18.53 5.93
CA LYS A 39 0.45 -18.89 6.35
C LYS A 39 -0.57 -18.29 5.39
N THR A 40 -1.65 -19.02 5.16
CA THR A 40 -2.83 -18.46 4.47
C THR A 40 -3.55 -17.46 5.37
N ILE A 41 -4.46 -16.66 4.79
CA ILE A 41 -5.29 -15.73 5.57
C ILE A 41 -6.14 -16.52 6.60
N LEU A 42 -6.73 -17.65 6.18
CA LEU A 42 -7.57 -18.48 7.05
C LEU A 42 -6.78 -19.12 8.19
N GLU A 43 -5.56 -19.60 7.93
CA GLU A 43 -4.66 -20.09 8.99
C GLU A 43 -4.29 -18.99 9.99
N SER A 44 -4.15 -17.76 9.49
CA SER A 44 -3.80 -16.61 10.33
C SER A 44 -4.97 -16.16 11.20
N TYR A 45 -6.21 -16.31 10.72
CA TYR A 45 -7.42 -15.97 11.47
C TYR A 45 -7.70 -16.89 12.67
N LYS A 46 -7.02 -18.04 12.76
CA LYS A 46 -7.13 -19.00 13.86
C LYS A 46 -8.56 -19.42 14.19
N PHE A 47 -9.41 -19.62 13.17
CA PHE A 47 -10.73 -20.20 13.38
C PHE A 47 -10.62 -21.59 14.04
N ASN A 48 -11.40 -21.83 15.10
CA ASN A 48 -11.38 -23.11 15.81
C ASN A 48 -12.07 -24.22 15.00
N HIS A 49 -13.17 -23.89 14.35
CA HIS A 49 -13.99 -24.77 13.51
C HIS A 49 -14.56 -23.98 12.31
N SER A 50 -15.08 -24.68 11.30
CA SER A 50 -15.82 -24.05 10.21
C SER A 50 -17.08 -23.37 10.73
N CYS A 51 -17.35 -22.13 10.32
CA CYS A 51 -18.45 -21.35 10.86
C CYS A 51 -18.99 -20.34 9.84
N ILE A 52 -20.19 -19.82 10.10
CA ILE A 52 -20.73 -18.67 9.37
C ILE A 52 -20.27 -17.40 10.09
N ILE A 53 -19.65 -16.50 9.34
CA ILE A 53 -19.30 -15.16 9.79
C ILE A 53 -20.10 -14.11 9.02
N LYS A 54 -20.23 -12.94 9.60
CA LYS A 54 -20.75 -11.74 8.94
C LYS A 54 -19.62 -10.87 8.40
N GLN A 55 -19.98 -9.96 7.51
CA GLN A 55 -19.10 -8.91 6.98
C GLN A 55 -18.23 -8.24 8.06
N LYS A 56 -18.81 -7.88 9.22
CA LYS A 56 -18.09 -7.23 10.32
C LYS A 56 -17.00 -8.12 10.93
N GLU A 57 -17.24 -9.41 11.07
CA GLU A 57 -16.28 -10.36 11.63
C GLU A 57 -15.09 -10.58 10.68
N TRP A 58 -15.36 -10.64 9.37
CA TRP A 58 -14.30 -10.61 8.36
C TRP A 58 -13.45 -9.33 8.45
N LEU A 59 -14.09 -8.15 8.48
CA LEU A 59 -13.36 -6.87 8.61
C LEU A 59 -12.55 -6.79 9.91
N ASN A 60 -13.10 -7.25 11.04
CA ASN A 60 -12.37 -7.31 12.30
C ASN A 60 -11.16 -8.23 12.22
N GLY A 61 -11.26 -9.36 11.51
CA GLY A 61 -10.13 -10.23 11.22
C GLY A 61 -9.06 -9.50 10.41
N MET A 62 -9.45 -8.82 9.33
CA MET A 62 -8.53 -8.03 8.50
C MET A 62 -7.80 -6.97 9.33
N LEU A 63 -8.52 -6.26 10.20
CA LEU A 63 -7.95 -5.24 11.09
C LEU A 63 -7.01 -5.86 12.14
N THR A 64 -7.45 -6.91 12.82
CA THR A 64 -6.70 -7.57 13.92
C THR A 64 -5.36 -8.13 13.44
N PHE A 65 -5.37 -8.75 12.26
CA PHE A 65 -4.17 -9.33 11.66
C PHE A 65 -3.45 -8.38 10.70
N GLN A 66 -3.84 -7.09 10.69
CA GLN A 66 -3.23 -6.01 9.90
C GLN A 66 -3.14 -6.32 8.39
N TYR A 67 -4.11 -7.06 7.87
CA TYR A 67 -4.23 -7.28 6.44
C TYR A 67 -4.89 -6.09 5.76
N SER A 68 -4.22 -5.58 4.73
CA SER A 68 -4.74 -4.51 3.87
C SER A 68 -4.85 -4.94 2.40
N SER A 69 -4.58 -6.21 2.11
CA SER A 69 -4.79 -6.87 0.82
C SER A 69 -5.72 -8.06 1.01
N PHE A 70 -6.72 -8.18 0.15
CA PHE A 70 -7.63 -9.31 0.09
C PHE A 70 -7.95 -9.60 -1.38
N TRP A 71 -7.98 -10.89 -1.73
CA TRP A 71 -8.26 -11.42 -3.07
C TRP A 71 -9.08 -12.71 -2.93
N PHE A 72 -9.85 -13.02 -3.97
CA PHE A 72 -10.77 -14.14 -4.00
C PHE A 72 -11.11 -14.40 -5.47
N GLY A 73 -10.87 -15.62 -5.92
CA GLY A 73 -11.15 -16.02 -7.30
C GLY A 73 -11.23 -17.54 -7.47
N TRP A 74 -10.37 -18.28 -6.77
CA TRP A 74 -10.27 -19.74 -6.92
C TRP A 74 -10.50 -20.53 -5.61
N HIS A 75 -10.62 -19.86 -4.46
CA HIS A 75 -10.73 -20.50 -3.14
C HIS A 75 -12.10 -20.30 -2.46
N GLY A 76 -13.16 -20.45 -3.23
CA GLY A 76 -14.51 -20.44 -2.69
C GLY A 76 -15.60 -20.60 -3.72
N MET A 77 -16.85 -20.52 -3.24
CA MET A 77 -18.07 -20.52 -4.05
C MET A 77 -18.89 -19.29 -3.72
N ILE A 78 -19.68 -18.83 -4.69
CA ILE A 78 -20.49 -17.63 -4.59
C ILE A 78 -21.91 -17.99 -4.99
N ASP A 79 -22.89 -17.53 -4.22
CA ASP A 79 -24.29 -17.64 -4.62
C ASP A 79 -24.54 -16.76 -5.85
N PHE A 80 -25.06 -17.37 -6.91
CA PHE A 80 -25.19 -16.70 -8.20
C PHE A 80 -26.27 -15.61 -8.17
N ASN A 81 -27.32 -15.76 -7.35
CA ASN A 81 -28.35 -14.74 -7.22
C ASN A 81 -27.79 -13.52 -6.48
N HIS A 82 -27.01 -13.74 -5.43
CA HIS A 82 -26.29 -12.69 -4.72
C HIS A 82 -25.35 -11.95 -5.69
N LEU A 83 -24.50 -12.66 -6.42
CA LEU A 83 -23.55 -12.05 -7.37
C LEU A 83 -24.26 -11.18 -8.42
N LYS A 84 -25.40 -11.65 -8.95
CA LYS A 84 -26.24 -10.88 -9.85
C LYS A 84 -26.83 -9.64 -9.19
N SER A 85 -27.32 -9.77 -7.96
CA SER A 85 -27.98 -8.66 -7.25
C SER A 85 -27.04 -7.49 -6.94
N ILE A 86 -25.76 -7.78 -6.71
CA ILE A 86 -24.74 -6.75 -6.44
C ILE A 86 -24.05 -6.23 -7.72
N HIS A 87 -24.45 -6.75 -8.90
CA HIS A 87 -23.92 -6.38 -10.22
C HIS A 87 -22.38 -6.40 -10.32
N LEU A 88 -21.72 -7.30 -9.59
CA LEU A 88 -20.26 -7.33 -9.49
C LEU A 88 -19.64 -8.22 -10.57
N LYS A 89 -18.56 -7.73 -11.19
CA LYS A 89 -17.76 -8.43 -12.21
C LYS A 89 -16.28 -8.14 -12.01
N PHE A 90 -15.42 -8.98 -12.57
CA PHE A 90 -13.99 -8.65 -12.65
C PHE A 90 -13.76 -7.44 -13.54
N LEU A 91 -12.75 -6.64 -13.21
CA LEU A 91 -12.32 -5.53 -14.06
C LEU A 91 -11.56 -6.09 -15.27
N ASN A 92 -12.06 -5.81 -16.46
CA ASN A 92 -11.49 -6.34 -17.69
C ASN A 92 -10.08 -5.80 -17.94
N GLN A 93 -9.15 -6.68 -18.32
CA GLN A 93 -7.75 -6.34 -18.64
C GLN A 93 -7.03 -5.58 -17.50
N VAL A 94 -7.43 -5.77 -16.25
CA VAL A 94 -6.77 -5.20 -15.07
C VAL A 94 -6.00 -6.33 -14.37
N LEU A 95 -4.73 -6.07 -14.06
CA LEU A 95 -3.92 -7.00 -13.28
C LEU A 95 -4.46 -7.09 -11.85
N HIS A 96 -4.49 -8.29 -11.27
CA HIS A 96 -4.95 -8.52 -9.89
C HIS A 96 -6.42 -8.10 -9.68
N GLU A 97 -7.25 -8.35 -10.69
CA GLU A 97 -8.68 -8.05 -10.72
C GLU A 97 -9.47 -8.73 -9.59
N ASP A 98 -8.97 -9.86 -9.10
CA ASP A 98 -9.47 -10.60 -7.94
C ASP A 98 -9.35 -9.80 -6.64
N HIS A 99 -8.43 -8.84 -6.55
CA HIS A 99 -8.37 -7.93 -5.40
C HIS A 99 -9.51 -6.91 -5.38
N TYR A 100 -9.95 -6.40 -6.53
CA TYR A 100 -11.12 -5.53 -6.60
C TYR A 100 -12.38 -6.35 -6.28
N PHE A 101 -12.54 -7.47 -6.99
CA PHE A 101 -13.71 -8.32 -6.90
C PHE A 101 -13.93 -8.83 -5.47
N ALA A 102 -12.90 -9.38 -4.83
CA ALA A 102 -13.02 -9.95 -3.49
C ALA A 102 -13.46 -8.94 -2.43
N LYS A 103 -12.85 -7.75 -2.46
CA LYS A 103 -13.16 -6.71 -1.48
C LYS A 103 -14.62 -6.29 -1.58
N LEU A 104 -15.12 -6.07 -2.79
CA LEU A 104 -16.50 -5.65 -3.01
C LEU A 104 -17.50 -6.78 -2.74
N LEU A 105 -17.15 -8.03 -3.10
CA LEU A 105 -17.97 -9.20 -2.81
C LEU A 105 -18.15 -9.37 -1.30
N PHE A 106 -17.06 -9.43 -0.54
CA PHE A 106 -17.11 -9.64 0.91
C PHE A 106 -17.65 -8.43 1.67
N ALA A 107 -17.49 -7.21 1.14
CA ALA A 107 -18.15 -6.04 1.68
C ALA A 107 -19.68 -6.11 1.52
N GLN A 108 -20.21 -6.79 0.51
CA GLN A 108 -21.65 -6.83 0.26
C GLN A 108 -22.30 -8.14 0.75
N ALA A 109 -21.52 -9.15 1.14
CA ALA A 109 -22.03 -10.41 1.68
C ALA A 109 -22.46 -10.26 3.15
N ASN A 110 -23.66 -10.72 3.50
CA ASN A 110 -24.15 -10.72 4.87
C ASN A 110 -23.67 -11.96 5.66
N LYS A 111 -23.65 -13.12 5.01
CA LYS A 111 -23.23 -14.41 5.57
C LYS A 111 -22.19 -15.06 4.68
N ILE A 112 -21.03 -15.33 5.27
CA ILE A 112 -19.91 -15.99 4.65
C ILE A 112 -19.64 -17.27 5.44
N TYR A 113 -19.76 -18.42 4.80
CA TYR A 113 -19.37 -19.69 5.41
C TYR A 113 -17.86 -19.87 5.26
N VAL A 114 -17.13 -19.80 6.38
CA VAL A 114 -15.71 -20.13 6.44
C VAL A 114 -15.56 -21.63 6.62
N LEU A 115 -15.06 -22.30 5.59
CA LEU A 115 -14.74 -23.72 5.61
C LEU A 115 -13.27 -23.93 5.94
N LYS A 116 -12.99 -24.45 7.13
CA LYS A 116 -11.64 -24.75 7.62
C LYS A 116 -11.10 -26.05 7.03
N THR A 117 -11.18 -26.18 5.71
CA THR A 117 -10.66 -27.31 4.95
C THR A 117 -9.86 -26.76 3.78
N LYS A 118 -8.67 -27.33 3.54
CA LYS A 118 -7.87 -27.01 2.36
C LYS A 118 -8.38 -27.83 1.18
N LEU A 119 -8.93 -27.16 0.18
CA LEU A 119 -9.58 -27.81 -0.98
C LEU A 119 -8.93 -27.43 -2.32
N TYR A 120 -7.84 -26.67 -2.27
CA TYR A 120 -7.17 -26.16 -3.45
C TYR A 120 -5.66 -26.22 -3.31
N TYR A 121 -4.98 -26.66 -4.37
CA TYR A 121 -3.53 -26.52 -4.54
C TYR A 121 -3.23 -25.25 -5.35
N TYR A 122 -2.75 -24.22 -4.66
CA TYR A 122 -2.30 -22.98 -5.26
C TYR A 122 -0.91 -23.17 -5.88
N ARG A 123 -0.91 -23.31 -7.19
CA ARG A 123 0.29 -23.56 -7.99
C ARG A 123 1.17 -22.30 -8.06
N GLN A 124 2.34 -22.40 -7.45
CA GLN A 124 3.47 -21.49 -7.59
C GLN A 124 4.37 -21.99 -8.70
N ARG A 125 4.72 -21.11 -9.64
CA ARG A 125 5.56 -21.45 -10.78
C ARG A 125 6.40 -20.30 -11.30
N ALA A 126 7.48 -20.63 -12.00
CA ALA A 126 8.30 -19.69 -12.74
C ALA A 126 7.50 -19.03 -13.87
N ASN A 127 7.89 -17.81 -14.23
CA ASN A 127 7.27 -17.03 -15.31
C ASN A 127 5.75 -16.85 -15.19
N SER A 128 5.20 -16.96 -13.98
CA SER A 128 3.82 -16.57 -13.69
C SER A 128 3.66 -15.05 -13.81
N ILE A 129 2.43 -14.56 -13.73
CA ILE A 129 2.18 -13.12 -13.67
C ILE A 129 2.95 -12.47 -12.49
N MET A 130 3.08 -13.17 -11.36
CA MET A 130 3.77 -12.66 -10.19
C MET A 130 5.30 -12.79 -10.27
N THR A 131 5.81 -13.86 -10.89
CA THR A 131 7.25 -14.19 -10.92
C THR A 131 7.96 -13.72 -12.19
N SER A 132 7.23 -13.50 -13.29
CA SER A 132 7.80 -12.99 -14.55
C SER A 132 8.25 -11.52 -14.47
N ARG A 133 8.08 -10.88 -13.31
CA ARG A 133 8.57 -9.52 -13.05
C ARG A 133 10.10 -9.48 -13.05
N ASP A 134 10.73 -10.55 -12.57
CA ASP A 134 12.19 -10.62 -12.42
C ASP A 134 12.90 -10.90 -13.75
N ASN A 135 12.15 -11.39 -14.75
CA ASN A 135 12.64 -11.65 -16.10
C ASN A 135 11.61 -11.19 -17.16
N PRO A 136 11.45 -9.87 -17.37
CA PRO A 136 10.45 -9.34 -18.29
C PRO A 136 10.83 -9.62 -19.76
N SER A 137 9.87 -10.10 -20.56
CA SER A 137 10.00 -10.30 -22.00
C SER A 137 8.73 -9.91 -22.75
N PHE A 138 8.81 -9.79 -24.07
CA PHE A 138 7.64 -9.50 -24.90
C PHE A 138 6.62 -10.66 -24.86
N GLU A 139 7.11 -11.89 -24.80
CA GLU A 139 6.39 -13.15 -24.88
C GLU A 139 5.59 -13.39 -23.61
N ASN A 140 6.15 -13.02 -22.45
CA ASN A 140 5.48 -13.10 -21.16
C ASN A 140 4.67 -11.82 -20.82
N THR A 141 4.60 -10.87 -21.75
CA THR A 141 3.72 -9.70 -21.64
C THR A 141 2.33 -10.02 -22.21
N PRO A 142 1.24 -9.70 -21.50
CA PRO A 142 -0.12 -9.99 -21.98
C PRO A 142 -0.44 -9.31 -23.32
N VAL A 143 -1.10 -10.04 -24.22
CA VAL A 143 -1.33 -9.61 -25.62
C VAL A 143 -2.02 -8.24 -25.70
N TYR A 144 -3.03 -7.99 -24.87
CA TYR A 144 -3.79 -6.74 -24.88
C TYR A 144 -2.96 -5.50 -24.51
N ILE A 145 -1.83 -5.66 -23.80
CA ILE A 145 -0.95 -4.55 -23.44
C ILE A 145 0.24 -4.41 -24.40
N ARG A 146 0.49 -5.37 -25.29
CA ARG A 146 1.60 -5.30 -26.26
C ARG A 146 1.52 -4.11 -27.22
N LYS A 147 0.32 -3.54 -27.42
CA LYS A 147 0.11 -2.35 -28.27
C LYS A 147 0.98 -1.15 -27.87
N ILE A 148 1.33 -1.03 -26.59
CA ILE A 148 2.16 0.07 -26.07
C ILE A 148 3.67 -0.23 -26.13
N TYR A 149 4.07 -1.42 -26.57
CA TYR A 149 5.48 -1.83 -26.60
C TYR A 149 6.36 -0.91 -27.44
N LYS A 150 5.87 -0.53 -28.64
CA LYS A 150 6.56 0.42 -29.51
C LYS A 150 6.69 1.81 -28.88
N ASN A 151 5.66 2.25 -28.15
CA ASN A 151 5.66 3.56 -27.48
C ASN A 151 6.65 3.65 -26.32
N LEU A 152 6.98 2.51 -25.72
CA LEU A 152 7.97 2.39 -24.65
C LEU A 152 9.29 1.84 -25.16
N ASN A 153 9.68 2.22 -26.38
CA ASN A 153 10.97 1.87 -27.00
C ASN A 153 11.29 0.36 -27.03
N HIS A 154 10.26 -0.49 -27.13
CA HIS A 154 10.39 -1.95 -27.08
C HIS A 154 11.02 -2.46 -25.77
N ASP A 155 10.80 -1.74 -24.67
CA ASP A 155 11.24 -2.14 -23.34
C ASP A 155 10.14 -2.94 -22.63
N ALA A 156 10.35 -4.26 -22.49
CA ALA A 156 9.39 -5.16 -21.87
C ALA A 156 9.22 -4.89 -20.37
N LYS A 157 10.28 -4.39 -19.70
CA LYS A 157 10.23 -4.02 -18.28
C LYS A 157 9.32 -2.82 -18.11
N LEU A 158 9.50 -1.77 -18.92
CA LEU A 158 8.65 -0.58 -18.86
C LEU A 158 7.18 -0.90 -19.19
N VAL A 159 6.91 -1.78 -20.17
CA VAL A 159 5.52 -2.20 -20.46
C VAL A 159 4.89 -2.92 -19.26
N LYS A 160 5.63 -3.80 -18.58
CA LYS A 160 5.10 -4.50 -17.40
C LYS A 160 4.92 -3.57 -16.21
N GLU A 161 5.85 -2.65 -15.99
CA GLU A 161 5.74 -1.62 -14.96
C GLU A 161 4.52 -0.73 -15.23
N PHE A 162 4.34 -0.28 -16.47
CA PHE A 162 3.13 0.44 -16.89
C PHE A 162 1.90 -0.39 -16.54
N TYR A 163 1.84 -1.66 -17.00
CA TYR A 163 0.66 -2.50 -16.87
C TYR A 163 0.28 -2.71 -15.41
N ARG A 164 1.28 -2.95 -14.56
CA ARG A 164 1.11 -3.08 -13.11
C ARG A 164 0.63 -1.77 -12.49
N SER A 165 1.38 -0.69 -12.63
CA SER A 165 1.07 0.58 -11.94
C SER A 165 -0.29 1.12 -12.36
N SER A 166 -0.63 1.08 -13.66
CA SER A 166 -1.97 1.48 -14.10
C SER A 166 -3.07 0.55 -13.58
N SER A 167 -2.85 -0.77 -13.52
CA SER A 167 -3.87 -1.70 -12.98
C SER A 167 -4.11 -1.53 -11.49
N LEU A 168 -3.04 -1.24 -10.73
CA LEU A 168 -3.14 -0.95 -9.30
C LEU A 168 -3.82 0.39 -9.03
N LEU A 169 -3.52 1.42 -9.83
CA LEU A 169 -4.23 2.70 -9.78
C LEU A 169 -5.72 2.52 -10.10
N ILE A 170 -6.05 1.76 -11.15
CA ILE A 170 -7.43 1.41 -11.50
C ILE A 170 -8.14 0.72 -10.34
N THR A 171 -7.54 -0.34 -9.80
CA THR A 171 -8.10 -1.09 -8.67
C THR A 171 -8.33 -0.17 -7.48
N ALA A 172 -7.34 0.67 -7.13
CA ALA A 172 -7.45 1.61 -6.04
C ALA A 172 -8.56 2.65 -6.25
N CYS A 173 -8.66 3.20 -7.47
CA CYS A 173 -9.73 4.13 -7.85
C CYS A 173 -11.11 3.49 -7.73
N MET A 174 -11.30 2.27 -8.23
CA MET A 174 -12.60 1.60 -8.22
C MET A 174 -13.02 1.16 -6.81
N VAL A 175 -12.08 0.70 -5.97
CA VAL A 175 -12.38 0.38 -4.56
C VAL A 175 -12.66 1.65 -3.76
N TYR A 176 -11.92 2.74 -3.99
CA TYR A 176 -12.21 4.03 -3.36
C TYR A 176 -13.59 4.55 -3.78
N GLN A 177 -13.90 4.51 -5.08
CA GLN A 177 -15.21 4.91 -5.57
C GLN A 177 -16.34 4.12 -4.91
N PHE A 178 -16.16 2.81 -4.73
CA PHE A 178 -17.12 1.98 -4.00
C PHE A 178 -17.39 2.50 -2.60
N THR A 179 -16.35 2.90 -1.84
CA THR A 179 -16.57 3.48 -0.51
C THR A 179 -17.34 4.79 -0.58
N GLN A 180 -17.10 5.62 -1.59
CA GLN A 180 -17.81 6.90 -1.74
C GLN A 180 -19.28 6.73 -2.12
N THR A 181 -19.64 5.70 -2.90
CA THR A 181 -21.01 5.50 -3.39
C THR A 181 -21.87 4.60 -2.51
N HIS A 182 -21.28 3.86 -1.57
CA HIS A 182 -21.97 2.92 -0.68
C HIS A 182 -21.85 3.35 0.80
N GLN A 183 -22.05 4.64 1.07
CA GLN A 183 -21.94 5.20 2.42
C GLN A 183 -23.00 4.66 3.40
N ASP A 184 -24.09 4.13 2.88
CA ASP A 184 -25.18 3.45 3.58
C ASP A 184 -24.88 1.98 3.89
N LEU A 185 -23.88 1.38 3.23
CA LEU A 185 -23.50 -0.01 3.47
C LEU A 185 -22.94 -0.20 4.89
N PRO A 186 -23.38 -1.24 5.62
CA PRO A 186 -22.85 -1.53 6.94
C PRO A 186 -21.32 -1.63 6.94
N ASN A 187 -20.70 -1.11 8.00
CA ASN A 187 -19.25 -1.18 8.25
C ASN A 187 -18.36 -0.55 7.16
N ILE A 188 -18.89 0.27 6.24
CA ILE A 188 -18.10 0.88 5.16
C ILE A 188 -16.93 1.74 5.67
N LYS A 189 -17.11 2.42 6.81
CA LYS A 189 -16.03 3.19 7.46
C LYS A 189 -14.89 2.29 7.95
N LEU A 190 -15.21 1.11 8.47
CA LEU A 190 -14.21 0.13 8.90
C LEU A 190 -13.49 -0.46 7.69
N PHE A 191 -14.22 -0.77 6.62
CA PHE A 191 -13.65 -1.19 5.34
C PHE A 191 -12.67 -0.13 4.81
N GLU A 192 -13.07 1.14 4.80
CA GLU A 192 -12.22 2.25 4.37
C GLU A 192 -10.96 2.35 5.23
N GLN A 193 -11.10 2.29 6.57
CA GLN A 193 -9.98 2.31 7.50
C GLN A 193 -8.95 1.21 7.20
N ILE A 194 -9.40 0.00 6.90
CA ILE A 194 -8.53 -1.17 6.66
C ILE A 194 -7.78 -1.04 5.32
N PHE A 195 -8.47 -0.63 4.26
CA PHE A 195 -7.90 -0.70 2.90
C PHE A 195 -7.27 0.61 2.42
N MET A 196 -7.68 1.77 2.95
CA MET A 196 -7.30 3.10 2.42
C MET A 196 -5.78 3.28 2.29
N GLN A 197 -5.00 2.87 3.30
CA GLN A 197 -3.55 3.01 3.25
C GLN A 197 -2.95 2.23 2.06
N LYS A 198 -3.45 1.02 1.80
CA LYS A 198 -3.01 0.20 0.66
C LYS A 198 -3.45 0.80 -0.67
N LEU A 199 -4.67 1.32 -0.75
CA LEU A 199 -5.14 2.01 -1.96
C LEU A 199 -4.28 3.23 -2.29
N LYS A 200 -3.92 4.04 -1.28
CA LYS A 200 -2.99 5.18 -1.44
C LYS A 200 -1.60 4.73 -1.87
N SER A 201 -1.09 3.62 -1.33
CA SER A 201 0.18 3.03 -1.76
C SER A 201 0.14 2.61 -3.23
N TRP A 202 -0.91 1.92 -3.67
CA TRP A 202 -1.11 1.52 -5.06
C TRP A 202 -1.26 2.69 -6.02
N ARG A 203 -1.99 3.73 -5.61
CA ARG A 203 -2.09 5.00 -6.35
C ARG A 203 -0.71 5.61 -6.59
N ASN A 204 0.15 5.61 -5.57
CA ASN A 204 1.47 6.22 -5.63
C ASN A 204 2.49 5.40 -6.45
N GLU A 205 2.22 4.12 -6.79
CA GLU A 205 3.11 3.33 -7.66
C GLU A 205 3.26 3.95 -9.07
N ILE A 206 2.38 4.86 -9.50
CA ILE A 206 2.56 5.59 -10.76
C ILE A 206 3.77 6.54 -10.73
N LEU A 207 4.17 7.02 -9.55
CA LEU A 207 5.27 7.97 -9.38
C LEU A 207 6.65 7.32 -9.53
N SER A 208 6.73 5.99 -9.48
CA SER A 208 7.99 5.29 -9.77
C SER A 208 8.24 5.12 -11.27
N PHE A 209 7.28 5.51 -12.12
CA PHE A 209 7.44 5.44 -13.56
C PHE A 209 8.38 6.55 -14.05
N PRO A 210 9.27 6.32 -15.04
CA PRO A 210 10.25 7.32 -15.44
C PRO A 210 9.58 8.62 -15.89
N GLU A 211 10.13 9.76 -15.46
CA GLU A 211 9.53 11.09 -15.64
C GLU A 211 9.17 11.38 -17.11
N GLN A 212 10.08 11.03 -18.04
CA GLN A 212 9.90 11.19 -19.48
C GLN A 212 8.72 10.40 -20.07
N TYR A 213 8.15 9.44 -19.33
CA TYR A 213 6.98 8.66 -19.74
C TYR A 213 5.76 8.88 -18.82
N LEU A 214 5.79 9.85 -17.90
CA LEU A 214 4.65 10.10 -17.01
C LEU A 214 3.40 10.56 -17.77
N GLU A 215 3.54 11.45 -18.75
CA GLU A 215 2.42 11.86 -19.61
C GLU A 215 1.78 10.64 -20.29
N PHE A 216 2.60 9.82 -20.95
CA PHE A 216 2.18 8.55 -21.54
C PHE A 216 1.46 7.64 -20.55
N MET A 217 2.00 7.51 -19.33
CA MET A 217 1.45 6.72 -18.24
C MET A 217 0.04 7.20 -17.85
N PHE A 218 -0.14 8.50 -17.64
CA PHE A 218 -1.44 9.08 -17.28
C PHE A 218 -2.45 8.94 -18.41
N GLU A 219 -2.10 9.34 -19.64
CA GLU A 219 -3.01 9.29 -20.79
C GLU A 219 -3.52 7.86 -21.05
N ASN A 220 -2.62 6.88 -21.09
CA ASN A 220 -3.00 5.50 -21.37
C ASN A 220 -3.75 4.88 -20.19
N THR A 221 -3.48 5.30 -18.95
CA THR A 221 -4.30 4.85 -17.81
C THR A 221 -5.70 5.43 -17.85
N LEU A 222 -5.83 6.71 -18.22
CA LEU A 222 -7.13 7.37 -18.38
C LEU A 222 -7.96 6.67 -19.45
N GLN A 223 -7.35 6.34 -20.60
CA GLN A 223 -8.00 5.54 -21.64
C GLN A 223 -8.49 4.20 -21.09
N ARG A 224 -7.62 3.45 -20.37
CA ARG A 224 -7.99 2.17 -19.75
C ARG A 224 -9.18 2.31 -18.81
N ILE A 225 -9.20 3.35 -17.96
CA ILE A 225 -10.28 3.63 -17.02
C ILE A 225 -11.59 3.94 -17.74
N ASN A 226 -11.53 4.77 -18.80
CA ASN A 226 -12.71 5.18 -19.57
C ASN A 226 -13.45 4.01 -20.22
N PHE A 227 -12.75 2.90 -20.52
CA PHE A 227 -13.34 1.68 -21.08
C PHE A 227 -14.04 0.77 -20.04
N LEU A 228 -13.88 1.02 -18.73
CA LEU A 228 -14.43 0.14 -17.70
C LEU A 228 -15.91 0.40 -17.44
N GLU A 229 -16.27 1.64 -17.13
CA GLU A 229 -17.61 2.05 -16.71
C GLU A 229 -17.86 3.52 -17.06
N GLN A 230 -19.14 3.92 -17.17
CA GLN A 230 -19.50 5.33 -17.33
C GLN A 230 -19.02 6.15 -16.12
N ASN A 231 -18.56 7.38 -16.37
CA ASN A 231 -18.04 8.31 -15.35
C ASN A 231 -16.77 7.87 -14.60
N SER A 232 -16.13 6.77 -15.00
CA SER A 232 -14.91 6.27 -14.36
C SER A 232 -13.76 7.29 -14.34
N CYS A 233 -13.65 8.15 -15.37
CA CYS A 233 -12.70 9.27 -15.40
C CYS A 233 -12.95 10.30 -14.28
N LEU A 234 -14.22 10.60 -13.97
CA LEU A 234 -14.56 11.49 -12.86
C LEU A 234 -14.17 10.86 -11.52
N HIS A 235 -14.34 9.55 -11.38
CA HIS A 235 -13.92 8.81 -10.19
C HIS A 235 -12.40 8.88 -10.00
N LEU A 236 -11.65 8.75 -11.10
CA LEU A 236 -10.20 8.93 -11.08
C LEU A 236 -9.81 10.34 -10.65
N LEU A 237 -10.44 11.38 -11.21
CA LEU A 237 -10.17 12.76 -10.81
C LEU A 237 -10.44 13.01 -9.33
N LYS A 238 -11.54 12.47 -8.78
CA LYS A 238 -11.84 12.51 -7.35
C LYS A 238 -10.80 11.76 -6.52
N PHE A 239 -10.33 10.61 -6.98
CA PHE A 239 -9.30 9.86 -6.26
C PHE A 239 -7.93 10.54 -6.31
N ILE A 240 -7.60 11.17 -7.44
CA ILE A 240 -6.40 12.00 -7.59
C ILE A 240 -6.52 13.29 -6.77
N SER A 241 -7.71 13.87 -6.56
CA SER A 241 -7.82 15.03 -5.67
C SER A 241 -7.41 14.69 -4.23
N VAL A 242 -7.68 13.46 -3.77
CA VAL A 242 -7.16 12.96 -2.48
C VAL A 242 -5.62 12.94 -2.47
N PHE A 243 -4.98 12.66 -3.61
CA PHE A 243 -3.51 12.74 -3.73
C PHE A 243 -2.98 14.16 -3.51
N PHE A 244 -3.60 15.16 -4.12
CA PHE A 244 -3.21 16.56 -3.90
C PHE A 244 -3.46 17.03 -2.46
N SER A 245 -4.55 16.56 -1.84
CA SER A 245 -4.80 16.81 -0.41
C SER A 245 -3.72 16.18 0.47
N ASP A 246 -3.34 14.93 0.20
CA ASP A 246 -2.24 14.25 0.91
C ASP A 246 -0.93 15.04 0.78
N LEU A 247 -0.58 15.50 -0.43
CA LEU A 247 0.62 16.30 -0.67
C LEU A 247 0.59 17.64 0.07
N THR A 248 -0.57 18.29 0.14
CA THR A 248 -0.72 19.56 0.86
C THR A 248 -0.55 19.35 2.36
N ILE A 249 -1.09 18.26 2.91
CA ILE A 249 -0.89 17.89 4.32
C ILE A 249 0.60 17.64 4.61
N ILE A 250 1.28 16.86 3.75
CA ILE A 250 2.71 16.58 3.89
C ILE A 250 3.53 17.87 3.85
N LYS A 251 3.27 18.74 2.85
CA LYS A 251 3.94 20.03 2.72
C LYS A 251 3.77 20.89 3.97
N ASN A 252 2.55 21.00 4.48
CA ASN A 252 2.26 21.78 5.68
C ASN A 252 2.98 21.24 6.93
N ASN A 253 3.07 19.92 7.07
CA ASN A 253 3.81 19.30 8.18
C ASN A 253 5.32 19.56 8.06
N LEU A 254 5.91 19.38 6.87
CA LEU A 254 7.32 19.69 6.64
C LEU A 254 7.65 21.16 6.92
N THR A 255 6.76 22.08 6.55
CA THR A 255 6.93 23.52 6.87
C THR A 255 6.90 23.77 8.37
N LYS A 256 6.00 23.11 9.13
CA LYS A 256 5.96 23.23 10.59
C LYS A 256 7.24 22.69 11.24
N ASP A 257 7.71 21.52 10.80
CA ASP A 257 8.93 20.91 11.32
C ASP A 257 10.15 21.80 11.03
N GLN A 258 10.21 22.41 9.84
CA GLN A 258 11.26 23.36 9.48
C GLN A 258 11.24 24.61 10.36
N ILE A 259 10.06 25.19 10.63
CA ILE A 259 9.92 26.34 11.54
C ILE A 259 10.41 25.97 12.95
N TYR A 260 10.00 24.80 13.45
CA TYR A 260 10.42 24.31 14.76
C TYR A 260 11.94 24.10 14.85
N LEU A 261 12.55 23.49 13.84
CA LEU A 261 14.00 23.30 13.76
C LEU A 261 14.75 24.63 13.69
N ASN A 262 14.25 25.61 12.93
CA ASN A 262 14.85 26.95 12.85
C ASN A 262 14.82 27.65 14.20
N GLN A 263 13.72 27.56 14.96
CA GLN A 263 13.64 28.13 16.32
C GLN A 263 14.66 27.48 17.28
N ILE A 264 14.87 26.16 17.18
CA ILE A 264 15.90 25.47 17.97
C ILE A 264 17.29 25.98 17.61
N LEU A 265 17.58 26.15 16.31
CA LEU A 265 18.86 26.66 15.83
C LEU A 265 19.11 28.08 16.33
N GLU A 266 18.15 29.00 16.19
CA GLU A 266 18.26 30.38 16.69
C GLU A 266 18.52 30.43 18.20
N ASN A 267 17.88 29.57 18.98
CA ASN A 267 18.11 29.48 20.41
C ASN A 267 19.52 28.97 20.73
N LYS A 268 20.01 27.98 19.98
CA LYS A 268 21.40 27.49 20.13
C LYS A 268 22.42 28.56 19.76
N ASP A 269 22.20 29.32 18.70
CA ASP A 269 23.08 30.41 18.28
C ASP A 269 23.15 31.53 19.32
N LYS A 270 22.02 31.86 19.97
CA LYS A 270 21.99 32.79 21.11
C LYS A 270 22.81 32.29 22.30
N ILE A 271 22.68 31.00 22.64
CA ILE A 271 23.46 30.37 23.71
C ILE A 271 24.95 30.42 23.37
N LEU A 272 25.33 30.04 22.15
CA LEU A 272 26.71 30.05 21.69
C LEU A 272 27.30 31.47 21.71
N THR A 273 26.55 32.47 21.23
CA THR A 273 26.96 33.88 21.28
C THR A 273 27.18 34.35 22.72
N THR A 274 26.29 33.96 23.64
CA THR A 274 26.41 34.27 25.07
C THR A 274 27.67 33.64 25.67
N GLN A 275 27.95 32.37 25.36
CA GLN A 275 29.16 31.67 25.80
C GLN A 275 30.44 32.30 25.23
N THR A 276 30.45 32.65 23.94
CA THR A 276 31.57 33.34 23.30
C THR A 276 31.87 34.68 23.97
N ASN A 277 30.84 35.47 24.28
CA ASN A 277 30.99 36.74 24.99
C ASN A 277 31.54 36.52 26.42
N GLN A 278 31.08 35.49 27.12
CA GLN A 278 31.62 35.13 28.44
C GLN A 278 33.10 34.75 28.36
N ILE A 279 33.50 33.93 27.38
CA ILE A 279 34.89 33.55 27.15
C ILE A 279 35.75 34.78 26.85
N TYR A 280 35.27 35.68 25.99
CA TYR A 280 35.97 36.93 25.68
C TYR A 280 36.21 37.77 26.94
N ASN A 281 35.17 37.99 27.75
CA ASN A 281 35.27 38.75 29.00
C ASN A 281 36.23 38.10 30.01
N LEU A 282 36.23 36.77 30.11
CA LEU A 282 37.16 36.02 30.95
C LEU A 282 38.61 36.21 30.48
N ASN A 283 38.86 36.13 29.17
CA ASN A 283 40.18 36.34 28.59
C ASN A 283 40.70 37.76 28.86
N THR A 284 39.87 38.80 28.67
CA THR A 284 40.23 40.19 29.00
C THR A 284 40.55 40.36 30.48
N THR A 285 39.76 39.72 31.36
CA THR A 285 40.02 39.75 32.81
C THR A 285 41.35 39.09 33.17
N LEU A 286 41.65 37.95 32.54
CA LEU A 286 42.91 37.23 32.73
C LEU A 286 44.11 38.09 32.30
N GLU A 287 44.00 38.74 31.15
CA GLU A 287 45.05 39.60 30.60
C GLU A 287 45.32 40.82 31.49
N ASN A 288 44.25 41.48 31.96
CA ASN A 288 44.36 42.57 32.94
C ASN A 288 45.05 42.12 34.24
N LYS A 289 44.70 40.93 34.75
CA LYS A 289 45.36 40.37 35.94
C LYS A 289 46.83 40.05 35.69
N ASN A 290 47.18 39.52 34.52
CA ASN A 290 48.57 39.26 34.13
C ASN A 290 49.38 40.56 34.07
N GLN A 291 48.85 41.62 33.47
CA GLN A 291 49.53 42.92 33.46
C GLN A 291 49.75 43.47 34.87
N LEU A 292 48.75 43.34 35.75
CA LEU A 292 48.86 43.77 37.15
C LEU A 292 49.91 42.96 37.92
N LEU A 293 50.01 41.66 37.65
CA LEU A 293 51.03 40.77 38.21
C LEU A 293 52.43 41.22 37.79
N ILE A 294 52.64 41.43 36.49
CA ILE A 294 53.91 41.93 35.92
C ILE A 294 54.29 43.27 36.56
N ALA A 295 53.35 44.20 36.69
CA ALA A 295 53.59 45.50 37.33
C ALA A 295 54.02 45.36 38.79
N LYS A 296 53.35 44.50 39.57
CA LYS A 296 53.74 44.21 40.96
C LYS A 296 55.13 43.57 41.05
N GLN A 297 55.44 42.65 40.14
CA GLN A 297 56.72 41.94 40.10
C GLN A 297 57.88 42.89 39.77
N ASN A 298 57.67 43.82 38.83
CA ASN A 298 58.60 44.90 38.54
C ASN A 298 58.80 45.85 39.74
N LEU A 299 57.74 46.18 40.47
CA LEU A 299 57.82 47.01 41.68
C LEU A 299 58.62 46.33 42.80
N LEU A 300 58.41 45.02 42.99
CA LEU A 300 59.15 44.22 43.98
C LEU A 300 60.65 44.17 43.65
N ASN A 301 60.99 44.00 42.37
CA ASN A 301 62.38 44.00 41.92
C ASN A 301 63.06 45.36 42.12
N PHE A 302 62.30 46.46 42.01
CA PHE A 302 62.80 47.82 42.28
C PHE A 302 63.05 48.10 43.77
N GLN A 303 62.36 47.41 44.69
CA GLN A 303 62.53 47.58 46.14
C GLN A 303 63.66 46.71 46.72
N ASN A 304 64.16 45.74 45.96
CA ASN A 304 65.24 44.82 46.35
C ASN A 304 66.62 45.22 45.78
N HIS A 305 66.73 46.42 45.20
CA HIS A 305 67.97 47.06 44.73
C HIS A 305 68.19 48.39 45.44
#